data_AF-A0A0Q9J2Z9-F1
#
_entry.id   AF-A0A0Q9J2Z9-F1
#
_cell.length_a   1.000
_cell.length_b   1.000
_cell.length_c   1.000
_cell.angle_alpha   90.00
_cell.angle_beta   90.00
_cell.angle_gamma   90.00
#
_symmetry.space_group_name_H-M   'P 1'
#
loop_
_entity.id
_entity.type
_entity.pdbx_description
1 polymer ?
#
loop_
_entity_poly.entity_id
_entity_poly.type
_entity_poly.pdbx_seq_one_letter_code
_entity_poly.pdbx_strand_id
1 'polypeptide(L)'
;MTPDESAPEGEASLADEPEVRQALAEADRASVASVVAGHPSSPLAWAELADLADSEGQPIEAFAFAAVAVDLAREQLAAAGWQPGEPVPWSDEPNRAYLRALDAQRRAALALGLDDHAAKLAGELASADAEAPARIASEYTPTQLMPIVASTGIFAPATGFEAHTGEPIAEPTAVDAAGED
;
A
#
# COMPACT_ATOMS: atom_id res chain seq x y z
N MET A 1 -0.31 47.38 6.90
CA MET A 1 0.68 46.29 7.08
C MET A 1 -0.12 45.00 7.10
N THR A 2 -0.56 44.56 5.93
CA THR A 2 -1.07 43.21 5.71
C THR A 2 0.17 42.34 5.45
N PRO A 3 0.38 41.24 6.17
CA PRO A 3 1.41 40.30 5.77
C PRO A 3 0.94 39.70 4.46
N ASP A 4 1.71 39.98 3.42
CA ASP A 4 1.74 39.23 2.19
C ASP A 4 2.28 37.85 2.56
N GLU A 5 1.39 36.91 2.87
CA GLU A 5 1.73 35.50 3.02
C GLU A 5 1.80 34.94 1.60
N SER A 6 2.86 35.33 0.90
CA SER A 6 3.31 34.64 -0.30
C SER A 6 3.55 33.19 0.09
N ALA A 7 2.66 32.28 -0.33
CA ALA A 7 2.98 30.86 -0.41
C ALA A 7 4.35 30.74 -1.12
N PRO A 8 5.30 29.93 -0.63
CA PRO A 8 6.61 29.85 -1.26
C PRO A 8 6.44 29.47 -2.72
N GLU A 9 6.71 30.44 -3.61
CA GLU A 9 6.69 30.26 -5.06
C GLU A 9 7.81 29.26 -5.43
N GLY A 10 7.48 27.97 -5.54
CA GLY A 10 8.41 26.94 -6.00
C GLY A 10 8.31 25.56 -5.35
N GLU A 11 7.46 25.35 -4.33
CA GLU A 11 7.31 24.03 -3.71
C GLU A 11 6.26 23.19 -4.46
N ALA A 12 6.66 22.01 -4.95
CA ALA A 12 5.78 21.10 -5.64
C ALA A 12 4.73 20.52 -4.68
N SER A 13 3.47 20.51 -5.12
CA SER A 13 2.32 20.11 -4.32
C SER A 13 1.44 19.15 -5.10
N LEU A 14 0.94 18.10 -4.44
CA LEU A 14 -0.11 17.23 -4.96
C LEU A 14 -1.48 17.94 -4.96
N ALA A 15 -2.45 17.40 -5.70
CA ALA A 15 -3.83 17.86 -5.59
C ALA A 15 -4.39 17.62 -4.18
N ASP A 16 -5.14 18.59 -3.63
CA ASP A 16 -5.66 18.50 -2.25
C ASP A 16 -6.75 17.43 -2.04
N GLU A 17 -7.43 16.99 -3.11
CA GLU A 17 -8.42 15.90 -3.11
C GLU A 17 -9.33 15.83 -1.85
N PRO A 18 -10.02 16.92 -1.46
CA PRO A 18 -10.81 16.95 -0.23
C PRO A 18 -11.95 15.92 -0.22
N GLU A 19 -12.51 15.61 -1.38
CA GLU A 19 -13.53 14.56 -1.54
C GLU A 19 -12.98 13.17 -1.24
N VAL A 20 -11.74 12.87 -1.62
CA VAL A 20 -11.09 11.58 -1.32
C VAL A 20 -10.79 11.49 0.16
N ARG A 21 -10.26 12.57 0.74
CA ARG A 21 -9.98 12.64 2.19
C ARG A 21 -11.25 12.44 3.01
N GLN A 22 -12.37 13.05 2.59
CA GLN A 22 -13.66 12.84 3.23
C GLN A 22 -14.13 11.39 3.10
N ALA A 23 -14.08 10.82 1.90
CA ALA A 23 -14.49 9.43 1.66
C ALA A 23 -13.68 8.44 2.50
N LEU A 24 -12.37 8.65 2.64
CA LEU A 24 -11.48 7.85 3.49
C LEU A 24 -11.80 8.00 4.98
N ALA A 25 -12.11 9.22 5.45
CA ALA A 25 -12.47 9.47 6.84
C ALA A 25 -13.81 8.82 7.24
N GLU A 26 -14.74 8.68 6.29
CA GLU A 26 -16.03 8.04 6.48
C GLU A 26 -15.99 6.52 6.23
N ALA A 27 -14.96 6.02 5.55
CA ALA A 27 -14.80 4.60 5.22
C ALA A 27 -14.43 3.76 6.44
N ASP A 28 -14.99 2.55 6.51
CA ASP A 28 -14.42 1.48 7.32
C ASP A 28 -13.28 0.78 6.57
N ARG A 29 -12.54 -0.09 7.27
CA ARG A 29 -11.44 -0.86 6.68
C ARG A 29 -11.85 -1.62 5.41
N ALA A 30 -13.04 -2.23 5.40
CA ALA A 30 -13.52 -3.03 4.27
C ALA A 30 -13.87 -2.16 3.04
N SER A 31 -14.10 -0.87 3.25
CA SER A 31 -14.55 0.07 2.21
C SER A 31 -13.43 0.83 1.53
N VAL A 32 -12.19 0.82 2.05
CA VAL A 32 -11.04 1.54 1.46
C VAL A 32 -10.81 1.15 -0.01
N ALA A 33 -10.90 -0.14 -0.34
CA ALA A 33 -10.78 -0.60 -1.73
C ALA A 33 -11.88 -0.02 -2.65
N SER A 34 -13.08 0.23 -2.11
CA SER A 34 -14.16 0.89 -2.88
C SER A 34 -13.87 2.37 -3.10
N VAL A 35 -13.22 3.05 -2.14
CA VAL A 35 -12.75 4.43 -2.34
C VAL A 35 -11.72 4.50 -3.45
N VAL A 36 -10.75 3.57 -3.48
CA VAL A 36 -9.79 3.47 -4.59
C VAL A 36 -10.49 3.24 -5.93
N ALA A 37 -11.49 2.35 -5.98
CA ALA A 37 -12.27 2.11 -7.20
C ALA A 37 -13.04 3.35 -7.69
N GLY A 38 -13.50 4.21 -6.77
CA GLY A 38 -14.13 5.50 -7.09
C GLY A 38 -13.14 6.60 -7.49
N HIS A 39 -11.89 6.51 -7.00
CA HIS A 39 -10.84 7.51 -7.19
C HIS A 39 -9.52 6.86 -7.63
N PRO A 40 -9.48 6.14 -8.77
CA PRO A 40 -8.32 5.32 -9.14
C PRO A 40 -7.05 6.12 -9.48
N SER A 41 -7.18 7.43 -9.75
CA SER A 41 -6.05 8.34 -9.99
C SER A 41 -5.51 9.01 -8.73
N SER A 42 -6.12 8.78 -7.56
CA SER A 42 -5.74 9.44 -6.30
C SER A 42 -4.57 8.72 -5.62
N PRO A 43 -3.39 9.34 -5.50
CA PRO A 43 -2.28 8.78 -4.74
C PRO A 43 -2.66 8.56 -3.27
N LEU A 44 -3.50 9.43 -2.71
CA LEU A 44 -3.96 9.34 -1.32
C LEU A 44 -4.77 8.06 -1.08
N ALA A 45 -5.73 7.74 -1.96
CA ALA A 45 -6.54 6.53 -1.83
C ALA A 45 -5.67 5.26 -1.88
N TRP A 46 -4.69 5.21 -2.79
CA TRP A 46 -3.75 4.09 -2.88
C TRP A 46 -2.80 3.99 -1.67
N ALA A 47 -2.35 5.13 -1.13
CA ALA A 47 -1.50 5.15 0.07
C ALA A 47 -2.24 4.59 1.30
N GLU A 48 -3.52 4.96 1.50
CA GLU A 48 -4.32 4.36 2.59
C GLU A 48 -4.55 2.86 2.39
N LEU A 49 -4.78 2.42 1.15
CA LEU A 49 -4.93 0.99 0.87
C LEU A 49 -3.64 0.21 1.15
N ALA A 50 -2.48 0.81 0.89
CA ALA A 50 -1.18 0.24 1.23
C ALA A 50 -0.96 0.13 2.74
N ASP A 51 -1.29 1.18 3.50
CA ASP A 51 -1.20 1.16 4.97
C ASP A 51 -2.17 0.14 5.59
N LEU A 52 -3.38 -0.01 5.02
CA LEU A 52 -4.33 -1.04 5.43
C LEU A 52 -3.73 -2.44 5.24
N ALA A 53 -3.21 -2.74 4.04
CA ALA A 53 -2.60 -4.04 3.74
C ALA A 53 -1.39 -4.34 4.65
N ASP A 54 -0.55 -3.34 4.94
CA ASP A 54 0.56 -3.48 5.89
C ASP A 54 0.04 -3.82 7.30
N SER A 55 -1.02 -3.14 7.75
CA SER A 55 -1.66 -3.42 9.05
C SER A 55 -2.27 -4.82 9.16
N GLU A 56 -2.60 -5.43 8.03
CA GLU A 56 -3.12 -6.81 7.92
C GLU A 56 -2.00 -7.85 7.72
N GLY A 57 -0.74 -7.41 7.68
CA GLY A 57 0.41 -8.30 7.49
C GLY A 57 0.50 -8.86 6.07
N GLN A 58 0.07 -8.07 5.07
CA GLN A 58 0.06 -8.42 3.65
C GLN A 58 1.16 -7.64 2.90
N PRO A 59 2.44 -8.04 2.99
CA PRO A 59 3.55 -7.25 2.47
C PRO A 59 3.59 -7.15 0.95
N ILE A 60 3.05 -8.15 0.23
CA ILE A 60 3.02 -8.11 -1.25
C ILE A 60 2.01 -7.06 -1.71
N GLU A 61 0.82 -7.07 -1.12
CA GLU A 61 -0.26 -6.14 -1.38
C GLU A 61 0.14 -4.71 -0.97
N ALA A 62 0.70 -4.54 0.24
CA ALA A 62 1.21 -3.24 0.70
C ALA A 62 2.27 -2.68 -0.27
N PHE A 63 3.22 -3.50 -0.71
CA PHE A 63 4.23 -3.09 -1.68
C PHE A 63 3.60 -2.67 -3.02
N ALA A 64 2.67 -3.46 -3.54
CA ALA A 64 2.02 -3.20 -4.83
C ALA A 64 1.16 -1.93 -4.80
N PHE A 65 0.36 -1.72 -3.75
CA PHE A 65 -0.48 -0.54 -3.60
C PHE A 65 0.34 0.72 -3.39
N ALA A 66 1.39 0.65 -2.56
CA ALA A 66 2.29 1.78 -2.34
C ALA A 66 3.04 2.16 -3.62
N ALA A 67 3.46 1.19 -4.44
CA ALA A 67 4.09 1.47 -5.74
C ALA A 67 3.17 2.30 -6.66
N VAL A 68 1.89 1.93 -6.74
CA VAL A 68 0.89 2.67 -7.54
C VAL A 68 0.71 4.09 -6.98
N ALA A 69 0.62 4.25 -5.66
CA ALA A 69 0.53 5.57 -5.04
C ALA A 69 1.75 6.45 -5.36
N VAL A 70 2.96 5.90 -5.26
CA VAL A 70 4.22 6.59 -5.57
C VAL A 70 4.26 7.02 -7.03
N ASP A 71 3.89 6.15 -7.97
CA ASP A 71 3.93 6.45 -9.40
C ASP A 71 2.92 7.55 -9.77
N LEU A 72 1.68 7.46 -9.28
CA LEU A 72 0.66 8.49 -9.50
C LEU A 72 1.06 9.84 -8.87
N ALA A 73 1.66 9.82 -7.68
CA ALA A 73 2.15 11.04 -7.04
C ALA A 73 3.27 11.69 -7.85
N ARG A 74 4.25 10.91 -8.33
CA ARG A 74 5.33 11.45 -9.19
C ARG A 74 4.79 12.02 -10.49
N GLU A 75 3.80 11.39 -11.10
CA GLU A 75 3.13 11.92 -12.30
C GLU A 75 2.46 13.27 -12.02
N GLN A 76 1.73 13.40 -10.90
CA GLN A 76 1.10 14.66 -10.51
C GLN A 76 2.11 15.76 -10.17
N LEU A 77 3.16 15.43 -9.40
CA LEU A 77 4.23 16.35 -9.07
C LEU A 77 4.96 16.83 -10.34
N ALA A 78 5.27 15.90 -11.26
CA ALA A 78 5.91 16.25 -12.53
C ALA A 78 5.03 17.17 -13.38
N ALA A 79 3.70 16.97 -13.38
CA ALA A 79 2.76 17.87 -14.03
C ALA A 79 2.73 19.28 -13.38
N ALA A 80 3.05 19.38 -12.09
CA ALA A 80 3.23 20.63 -11.35
C ALA A 80 4.63 21.25 -11.51
N GLY A 81 5.52 20.64 -12.30
CA GLY A 81 6.86 21.16 -12.60
C GLY A 81 7.99 20.56 -11.76
N TRP A 82 7.69 19.66 -10.82
CA TRP A 82 8.68 18.97 -10.00
C TRP A 82 9.62 18.09 -10.83
N GLN A 83 10.89 18.01 -10.42
CA GLN A 83 11.87 17.06 -10.94
C GLN A 83 12.32 16.07 -9.86
N PRO A 84 12.66 14.81 -10.23
CA PRO A 84 13.20 13.84 -9.29
C PRO A 84 14.40 14.38 -8.49
N GLY A 85 14.27 14.37 -7.16
CA GLY A 85 15.29 14.89 -6.24
C GLY A 85 15.04 16.32 -5.75
N GLU A 86 14.04 17.02 -6.29
CA GLU A 86 13.57 18.27 -5.69
C GLU A 86 12.76 17.99 -4.41
N PRO A 87 12.78 18.93 -3.44
CA PRO A 87 12.10 18.75 -2.16
C PRO A 87 10.57 18.66 -2.35
N VAL A 88 9.94 17.86 -1.49
CA VAL A 88 8.48 17.70 -1.42
C VAL A 88 8.11 17.79 0.07
N PRO A 89 7.77 18.98 0.58
CA PRO A 89 7.73 19.24 2.01
C PRO A 89 6.52 18.57 2.69
N TRP A 90 6.75 17.97 3.87
CA TRP A 90 5.72 17.38 4.73
C TRP A 90 4.70 18.39 5.26
N SER A 91 5.12 19.65 5.39
CA SER A 91 4.25 20.74 5.85
C SER A 91 3.03 20.93 4.96
N ASP A 92 3.16 20.61 3.68
CA ASP A 92 2.05 20.61 2.76
C ASP A 92 1.25 19.30 2.88
N GLU A 93 -0.01 19.40 3.27
CA GLU A 93 -0.87 18.25 3.55
C GLU A 93 -1.02 17.29 2.36
N PRO A 94 -1.27 17.77 1.11
CA PRO A 94 -1.42 16.89 -0.05
C PRO A 94 -0.18 16.02 -0.29
N ASN A 95 1.02 16.58 -0.08
CA ASN A 95 2.29 15.88 -0.27
C ASN A 95 2.48 14.67 0.64
N ARG A 96 1.77 14.59 1.76
CA ARG A 96 1.88 13.46 2.68
C ARG A 96 1.48 12.14 2.05
N ALA A 97 0.61 12.14 1.03
CA ALA A 97 0.28 10.92 0.28
C ALA A 97 1.53 10.29 -0.35
N TYR A 98 2.37 11.09 -0.99
CA TYR A 98 3.63 10.64 -1.59
C TYR A 98 4.63 10.14 -0.53
N LEU A 99 4.84 10.93 0.52
CA LEU A 99 5.82 10.63 1.56
C LEU A 99 5.43 9.36 2.35
N ARG A 100 4.15 9.20 2.67
CA ARG A 100 3.61 7.98 3.30
C ARG A 100 3.72 6.78 2.38
N ALA A 101 3.42 6.92 1.10
CA ALA A 101 3.55 5.82 0.14
C ALA A 101 5.00 5.35 -0.01
N LEU A 102 5.99 6.27 -0.05
CA LEU A 102 7.41 5.90 -0.04
C LEU A 102 7.78 5.08 1.21
N ASP A 103 7.33 5.51 2.40
CA ASP A 103 7.62 4.75 3.63
C ASP A 103 6.90 3.40 3.68
N ALA A 104 5.64 3.32 3.24
CA ALA A 104 4.89 2.08 3.13
C ALA A 104 5.57 1.09 2.18
N GLN A 105 5.96 1.55 0.99
CA GLN A 105 6.69 0.72 0.03
C GLN A 105 8.05 0.27 0.59
N ARG A 106 8.74 1.15 1.32
CA ARG A 106 10.01 0.85 1.97
C ARG A 106 9.86 -0.24 3.04
N ARG A 107 8.84 -0.13 3.91
CA ARG A 107 8.52 -1.13 4.94
C ARG A 107 8.18 -2.47 4.31
N ALA A 108 7.32 -2.47 3.30
CA ALA A 108 6.94 -3.68 2.60
C ALA A 108 8.13 -4.33 1.86
N ALA A 109 9.01 -3.51 1.24
CA ALA A 109 10.23 -3.99 0.62
C ALA A 109 11.16 -4.70 1.62
N LEU A 110 11.32 -4.16 2.85
CA LEU A 110 12.08 -4.83 3.91
C LEU A 110 11.44 -6.16 4.32
N ALA A 111 10.12 -6.20 4.45
CA ALA A 111 9.39 -7.44 4.78
C ALA A 111 9.57 -8.53 3.70
N LEU A 112 9.78 -8.13 2.44
CA LEU A 112 10.04 -9.01 1.31
C LEU A 112 11.52 -9.35 1.09
N GLY A 113 12.44 -8.81 1.89
CA GLY A 113 13.89 -9.02 1.73
C GLY A 113 14.51 -8.27 0.54
N LEU A 114 13.91 -7.15 0.13
CA LEU A 114 14.38 -6.29 -0.96
C LEU A 114 15.20 -5.11 -0.43
N ASP A 115 16.30 -5.40 0.27
CA ASP A 115 17.09 -4.40 1.01
C ASP A 115 17.59 -3.23 0.13
N ASP A 116 18.10 -3.51 -1.06
CA ASP A 116 18.57 -2.47 -2.00
C ASP A 116 17.44 -1.54 -2.45
N HIS A 117 16.23 -2.08 -2.58
CA HIS A 117 15.04 -1.31 -2.97
C HIS A 117 14.59 -0.43 -1.79
N ALA A 118 14.53 -1.00 -0.59
CA ALA A 118 14.22 -0.26 0.62
C ALA A 118 15.22 0.89 0.88
N ALA A 119 16.52 0.66 0.65
CA ALA A 119 17.55 1.69 0.80
C ALA A 119 17.35 2.87 -0.17
N LYS A 120 16.97 2.58 -1.43
CA LYS A 120 16.65 3.62 -2.43
C LYS A 120 15.44 4.46 -2.02
N LEU A 121 14.36 3.80 -1.61
CA LEU A 121 13.14 4.48 -1.14
C LEU A 121 13.41 5.33 0.11
N ALA A 122 14.23 4.83 1.04
CA ALA A 122 14.65 5.61 2.21
C ALA A 122 15.44 6.86 1.83
N GLY A 123 16.36 6.73 0.86
CA GLY A 123 17.14 7.85 0.34
C GLY A 123 16.27 8.89 -0.36
N GLU A 124 15.30 8.44 -1.15
CA GLU A 124 14.34 9.32 -1.82
C GLU A 124 13.45 10.06 -0.83
N LEU A 125 12.89 9.35 0.17
CA LEU A 125 12.09 9.95 1.23
C LEU A 125 12.87 11.02 2.01
N ALA A 126 14.10 10.70 2.43
CA ALA A 126 14.94 11.65 3.17
C ALA A 126 15.41 12.84 2.32
N SER A 127 15.51 12.67 0.99
CA SER A 127 15.85 13.75 0.07
C SER A 127 14.63 14.67 -0.20
N ALA A 128 13.43 14.09 -0.25
CA ALA A 128 12.19 14.83 -0.41
C ALA A 128 11.90 15.69 0.83
N ASP A 129 12.01 15.11 2.02
CA ASP A 129 11.88 15.80 3.30
C ASP A 129 12.59 15.02 4.42
N ALA A 130 13.52 15.67 5.12
CA ALA A 130 14.33 15.02 6.16
C ALA A 130 13.56 14.72 7.46
N GLU A 131 12.47 15.42 7.73
CA GLU A 131 11.62 15.20 8.90
C GLU A 131 10.54 14.14 8.65
N ALA A 132 10.16 13.92 7.39
CA ALA A 132 9.09 13.00 7.01
C ALA A 132 9.22 11.59 7.63
N PRO A 133 10.39 10.90 7.63
CA PRO A 133 10.50 9.58 8.26
C PRO A 133 10.11 9.58 9.74
N ALA A 134 10.54 10.60 10.50
CA ALA A 134 10.25 10.72 11.92
C ALA A 134 8.78 11.08 12.17
N ARG A 135 8.22 11.97 11.34
CA ARG A 135 6.81 12.39 11.39
C ARG A 135 5.88 11.21 11.11
N ILE A 136 6.13 10.48 10.01
CA ILE A 136 5.39 9.26 9.64
C ILE A 136 5.41 8.24 10.77
N ALA A 137 6.59 7.96 11.33
CA ALA A 137 6.72 7.02 12.44
C ALA A 137 5.91 7.45 13.67
N SER A 138 5.72 8.74 13.91
CA SER A 138 4.97 9.29 15.05
C SER A 138 3.46 9.41 14.82
N GLU A 139 3.02 9.72 13.60
CA GLU A 139 1.63 10.04 13.28
C GLU A 139 0.88 8.88 12.62
N TYR A 140 1.59 8.01 11.92
CA TYR A 140 1.02 6.93 11.10
C TYR A 140 1.57 5.56 11.51
N THR A 141 1.86 5.38 12.81
CA THR A 141 2.33 4.09 13.33
C THR A 141 1.32 2.97 13.02
N PRO A 142 1.73 1.85 12.40
CA PRO A 142 0.82 0.78 11.95
C PRO A 142 0.13 -0.02 13.08
N THR A 143 0.20 0.40 14.36
CA THR A 143 -0.27 -0.41 15.51
C THR A 143 -1.28 0.28 16.43
N GLN A 144 -1.53 1.58 16.35
CA GLN A 144 -2.47 2.21 17.29
C GLN A 144 -3.33 3.25 16.62
N LEU A 145 -4.54 2.85 16.19
CA LEU A 145 -5.82 3.52 16.45
C LEU A 145 -6.96 2.73 15.81
N MET A 146 -7.20 1.49 16.27
CA MET A 146 -8.52 0.86 16.22
C MET A 146 -8.59 -0.15 17.38
N PRO A 147 -9.62 -0.11 18.25
CA PRO A 147 -9.71 -1.04 19.35
C PRO A 147 -9.82 -2.46 18.77
N ILE A 148 -8.91 -3.32 19.20
CA ILE A 148 -9.02 -4.76 19.02
C ILE A 148 -10.24 -5.18 19.85
N VAL A 149 -11.44 -5.14 19.27
CA VAL A 149 -12.52 -6.00 19.77
C VAL A 149 -12.04 -7.39 19.44
N ALA A 150 -11.40 -8.03 20.41
CA ALA A 150 -11.06 -9.44 20.33
C ALA A 150 -12.37 -10.19 20.03
N SER A 151 -12.54 -10.63 18.77
CA SER A 151 -13.56 -11.60 18.41
C SER A 151 -13.16 -12.95 18.99
N THR A 152 -13.28 -13.07 20.31
CA THR A 152 -13.33 -14.37 20.97
C THR A 152 -14.65 -15.02 20.55
N GLY A 153 -14.64 -15.80 19.47
CA GLY A 153 -15.68 -16.81 19.22
C GLY A 153 -16.32 -16.92 17.84
N ILE A 154 -15.59 -16.81 16.72
CA ILE A 154 -16.18 -17.10 15.37
C ILE A 154 -15.50 -18.29 14.67
N PHE A 155 -14.95 -19.24 15.43
CA PHE A 155 -14.63 -20.56 14.87
C PHE A 155 -15.42 -21.64 15.59
N ALA A 156 -16.67 -21.81 15.16
CA ALA A 156 -17.36 -23.07 15.37
C ALA A 156 -16.73 -24.10 14.42
N PRO A 157 -16.31 -25.29 14.87
CA PRO A 157 -15.84 -26.31 13.95
C PRO A 157 -17.03 -26.72 13.07
N ALA A 158 -16.92 -26.49 11.75
CA ALA A 158 -17.85 -27.04 10.80
C ALA A 158 -17.75 -28.57 10.86
N THR A 159 -18.75 -29.21 11.45
CA THR A 159 -18.96 -30.65 11.36
C THR A 159 -19.38 -31.01 9.94
N GLY A 160 -18.59 -31.87 9.29
CA GLY A 160 -19.03 -32.66 8.15
C GLY A 160 -18.50 -32.21 6.79
N PHE A 161 -17.25 -32.55 6.48
CA PHE A 161 -16.86 -32.80 5.09
C PHE A 161 -16.71 -34.31 4.94
N GLU A 162 -17.75 -34.98 4.43
CA GLU A 162 -17.61 -36.35 3.95
C GLU A 162 -16.76 -36.33 2.68
N ALA A 163 -15.49 -36.71 2.83
CA ALA A 163 -14.61 -36.99 1.71
C ALA A 163 -15.22 -38.13 0.87
N HIS A 164 -15.75 -37.80 -0.30
CA HIS A 164 -16.05 -38.80 -1.32
C HIS A 164 -14.73 -39.21 -1.96
N THR A 165 -14.16 -40.31 -1.49
CA THR A 165 -13.02 -40.97 -2.13
C THR A 165 -13.45 -41.40 -3.53
N GLY A 166 -12.97 -40.68 -4.55
CA GLY A 166 -13.09 -41.08 -5.94
C GLY A 166 -12.50 -42.47 -6.16
N GLU A 167 -13.21 -43.28 -6.92
CA GLU A 167 -12.90 -44.67 -7.26
C GLU A 167 -11.49 -44.81 -7.87
N PRO A 168 -10.71 -45.87 -7.55
CA PRO A 168 -9.35 -46.01 -8.04
C PRO A 168 -9.33 -46.19 -9.57
N ILE A 169 -8.54 -45.36 -10.24
CA ILE A 169 -8.21 -45.52 -11.67
C ILE A 169 -7.46 -46.85 -11.82
N ALA A 170 -8.02 -47.77 -12.61
CA ALA A 170 -7.41 -49.05 -12.92
C ALA A 170 -6.06 -48.87 -13.63
N GLU A 171 -5.01 -49.54 -13.13
CA GLU A 171 -3.70 -49.60 -13.76
C GLU A 171 -3.80 -50.23 -15.16
N PRO A 172 -3.11 -49.69 -16.18
CA PRO A 172 -3.00 -50.36 -17.46
C PRO A 172 -2.15 -51.62 -17.31
N THR A 173 -2.76 -52.78 -17.54
CA THR A 173 -2.07 -54.07 -17.62
C THR A 173 -1.05 -54.04 -18.77
N ALA A 174 0.22 -54.19 -18.42
CA ALA A 174 1.29 -54.42 -19.37
C ALA A 174 1.02 -55.74 -20.13
N VAL A 175 0.78 -55.63 -21.44
CA VAL A 175 0.86 -56.78 -22.34
C VAL A 175 2.33 -57.08 -22.56
N ASP A 176 2.76 -58.20 -21.98
CA ASP A 176 3.95 -58.93 -22.39
C ASP A 176 3.66 -59.58 -23.75
N ALA A 177 4.41 -59.16 -24.77
CA ALA A 177 4.51 -59.87 -26.03
C ALA A 177 6.00 -59.96 -26.38
N ALA A 178 6.63 -60.94 -25.74
CA ALA A 178 7.66 -61.79 -26.29
C ALA A 178 7.81 -61.70 -27.82
N GLY A 179 9.06 -61.52 -28.26
CA GLY A 179 9.41 -61.63 -29.67
C GLY A 179 9.33 -63.07 -30.16
N GLU A 180 9.26 -63.21 -31.48
CA GLU A 180 9.72 -64.37 -32.24
C GLU A 180 9.97 -63.90 -33.70
N ASP A 181 11.15 -64.28 -34.19
CA ASP A 181 11.77 -64.29 -35.54
C ASP A 181 11.54 -63.16 -36.57
#